data_AF-A0A661F7Y9-F1
#
_entry.id   AF-A0A661F7Y9-F1
#
_cell.length_a   1.000
_cell.length_b   1.000
_cell.length_c   1.000
_cell.angle_alpha   90.00
_cell.angle_beta   90.00
_cell.angle_gamma   90.00
#
_symmetry.space_group_name_H-M   'P 1'
#
loop_
_entity.id
_entity.type
_entity.pdbx_description
1 polymer ?
#
loop_
_entity_poly.entity_id
_entity_poly.type
_entity_poly.pdbx_seq_one_letter_code
_entity_poly.pdbx_strand_id
1 'polypeptide(L)'
;MRDLILCLVIALLPGAAFSAKPQRIVSLNLCADQLLLQLAEPKAIASLTHLAADPELSYLAEEATNYPLNYGSAEEILQLDPDLILAGSFTARPAV
;
A
#
# COMPACT_ATOMS: atom_id res chain seq x y z
N MET A 1 14.90 37.90 26.93
CA MET A 1 14.13 36.78 27.54
C MET A 1 12.99 36.31 26.64
N ARG A 2 12.20 37.20 26.05
CA ARG A 2 11.12 36.85 25.11
C ARG A 2 11.62 36.14 23.84
N ASP A 3 12.76 36.58 23.31
CA ASP A 3 13.36 36.01 22.09
C ASP A 3 14.02 34.64 22.36
N LEU A 4 14.50 34.42 23.58
CA LEU A 4 15.06 33.13 24.03
C LEU A 4 13.97 32.06 24.17
N ILE A 5 12.77 32.46 24.60
CA ILE A 5 11.59 31.58 24.68
C ILE A 5 11.09 31.23 23.27
N LEU A 6 11.12 32.18 22.32
CA LEU A 6 10.67 31.96 20.95
C LEU A 6 11.58 30.94 20.22
N CYS A 7 12.90 31.01 20.40
CA CYS A 7 13.84 30.03 19.85
C CYS A 7 13.68 28.63 20.45
N LEU A 8 13.36 28.53 21.74
CA LEU A 8 13.17 27.24 22.43
C LEU A 8 11.90 26.51 21.95
N VAL A 9 10.83 27.25 21.60
CA VAL A 9 9.58 26.68 21.09
C VAL A 9 9.73 26.14 19.66
N ILE A 10 10.53 26.79 18.81
CA ILE A 10 10.76 26.36 17.43
C ILE A 10 11.62 25.08 17.38
N ALA A 11 12.57 24.91 18.31
CA ALA A 11 13.42 23.72 18.37
C ALA A 11 12.72 22.46 18.88
N LEU A 12 11.54 22.58 19.53
CA LEU A 12 10.79 21.46 20.10
C LEU A 12 9.66 20.93 19.22
N LEU A 13 9.38 21.56 18.07
CA LEU A 13 8.46 20.98 17.09
C LEU A 13 9.15 19.77 16.48
N PRO A 14 8.72 18.53 16.80
CA PRO A 14 9.14 17.41 16.00
C PRO A 14 8.68 17.77 14.59
N GLY A 15 9.57 17.74 13.61
CA GLY A 15 9.18 17.69 12.22
C GLY A 15 8.40 16.40 12.02
N ALA A 16 7.13 16.41 12.43
CA ALA A 16 6.21 15.34 12.17
C ALA A 16 5.98 15.40 10.67
N ALA A 17 6.84 14.70 9.93
CA ALA A 17 6.52 14.23 8.60
C ALA A 17 5.32 13.30 8.79
N PHE A 18 4.13 13.89 8.88
CA PHE A 18 2.87 13.19 8.89
C PHE A 18 2.69 12.67 7.47
N SER A 19 3.37 11.56 7.16
CA SER A 19 3.11 10.84 5.92
C SER A 19 1.64 10.44 6.00
N ALA A 20 0.82 11.00 5.11
CA ALA A 20 -0.58 10.65 5.03
C ALA A 20 -0.69 9.12 4.92
N LYS A 21 -1.58 8.51 5.70
CA LYS A 21 -1.83 7.07 5.61
C LYS A 21 -2.28 6.77 4.18
N PRO A 22 -1.68 5.79 3.49
CA PRO A 22 -2.10 5.38 2.15
C PRO A 22 -3.61 5.07 2.11
N GLN A 23 -4.27 5.55 1.06
CA GLN A 23 -5.70 5.40 0.81
C GLN A 23 -5.98 4.61 -0.48
N ARG A 24 -4.97 4.35 -1.31
CA ARG A 24 -5.09 3.64 -2.60
C ARG A 24 -3.88 2.73 -2.81
N ILE A 25 -3.85 1.64 -2.06
CA ILE A 25 -2.77 0.67 -2.03
C ILE A 25 -2.96 -0.37 -3.13
N VAL A 26 -1.96 -0.53 -3.98
CA VAL A 26 -1.87 -1.62 -4.95
C VAL A 26 -0.80 -2.60 -4.49
N SER A 27 -1.06 -3.89 -4.59
CA SER A 27 -0.04 -4.92 -4.33
C SER A 27 0.21 -5.77 -5.57
N LEU A 28 1.49 -6.07 -5.80
CA LEU A 28 2.01 -6.92 -6.86
C LEU A 28 2.58 -8.24 -6.33
N ASN A 29 2.37 -8.52 -5.03
CA ASN A 29 2.99 -9.62 -4.31
C ASN A 29 1.95 -10.42 -3.51
N LEU A 30 1.87 -11.72 -3.76
CA LEU A 30 0.94 -12.62 -3.07
C LEU A 30 1.09 -12.63 -1.54
N CYS A 31 2.32 -12.55 -1.02
CA CYS A 31 2.52 -12.52 0.43
C CYS A 31 2.06 -11.18 1.02
N ALA A 32 2.28 -10.07 0.31
CA ALA A 32 1.79 -8.76 0.72
C ALA A 32 0.26 -8.63 0.61
N ASP A 33 -0.37 -9.30 -0.36
CA ASP A 33 -1.83 -9.33 -0.49
C ASP A 33 -2.49 -9.88 0.78
N GLN A 34 -1.97 -10.99 1.30
CA GLN A 34 -2.48 -11.60 2.53
C GLN A 34 -2.29 -10.69 3.76
N LEU A 35 -1.19 -9.92 3.81
CA LEU A 35 -1.00 -8.93 4.86
C LEU A 35 -1.97 -7.75 4.71
N LEU A 36 -2.24 -7.29 3.49
CA LEU A 36 -3.18 -6.21 3.24
C LEU A 36 -4.61 -6.59 3.65
N LEU A 37 -5.07 -7.78 3.27
CA LEU A 37 -6.38 -8.28 3.65
C LEU A 37 -6.58 -8.30 5.18
N GLN A 38 -5.52 -8.62 5.93
CA GLN A 38 -5.60 -8.74 7.39
C GLN A 38 -5.36 -7.41 8.14
N LEU A 39 -4.63 -6.46 7.57
CA LEU A 39 -4.12 -5.29 8.30
C LEU A 39 -4.60 -3.94 7.76
N ALA A 40 -4.94 -3.86 6.47
CA ALA A 40 -5.36 -2.60 5.86
C ALA A 40 -6.84 -2.31 6.12
N GLU A 41 -7.22 -1.03 6.03
CA GLU A 41 -8.64 -0.69 5.91
C GLU A 41 -9.12 -1.19 4.53
N PRO A 42 -10.22 -1.95 4.43
CA PRO A 42 -10.67 -2.53 3.15
C PRO A 42 -10.78 -1.51 2.01
N LYS A 43 -11.31 -0.32 2.31
CA LYS A 43 -11.45 0.79 1.35
C LYS A 43 -10.13 1.36 0.83
N ALA A 44 -9.01 1.09 1.52
CA ALA A 44 -7.69 1.55 1.12
C ALA A 44 -7.01 0.60 0.13
N ILE A 45 -7.55 -0.61 -0.08
CA ILE A 45 -7.01 -1.58 -1.03
C ILE A 45 -7.59 -1.28 -2.42
N ALA A 46 -6.74 -0.77 -3.31
CA ALA A 46 -7.12 -0.48 -4.70
C ALA A 46 -7.05 -1.73 -5.58
N SER A 47 -6.04 -2.58 -5.41
CA SER A 47 -6.00 -3.91 -6.04
C SER A 47 -5.01 -4.87 -5.38
N LEU A 48 -5.26 -6.16 -5.57
CA LEU A 48 -4.39 -7.28 -5.17
C LEU A 48 -3.91 -8.03 -6.41
N THR A 49 -2.86 -8.85 -6.32
CA THR A 49 -2.50 -9.66 -7.49
C THR A 49 -3.55 -10.75 -7.75
N HIS A 50 -3.73 -11.15 -9.01
CA HIS A 50 -4.62 -12.26 -9.38
C HIS A 50 -4.34 -13.56 -8.61
N LEU A 51 -3.09 -13.79 -8.19
CA LEU A 51 -2.71 -14.96 -7.37
C LEU A 51 -3.40 -14.95 -6.01
N ALA A 52 -3.79 -13.78 -5.49
CA ALA A 52 -4.47 -13.67 -4.20
C ALA A 52 -5.82 -14.37 -4.17
N ALA A 53 -6.48 -14.50 -5.33
CA ALA A 53 -7.77 -15.17 -5.51
C ALA A 53 -7.66 -16.64 -5.93
N ASP A 54 -6.45 -17.17 -6.07
CA ASP A 54 -6.21 -18.58 -6.40
C ASP A 54 -6.18 -19.42 -5.11
N PRO A 55 -7.13 -20.36 -4.90
CA PRO A 55 -7.19 -21.19 -3.69
C PRO A 55 -6.06 -22.20 -3.57
N GLU A 56 -5.31 -22.49 -4.63
CA GLU A 56 -4.11 -23.34 -4.56
C GLU A 56 -2.90 -22.56 -4.02
N LEU A 57 -2.92 -21.22 -4.11
CA LEU A 57 -1.78 -20.35 -3.78
C LEU A 57 -2.03 -19.46 -2.56
N SER A 58 -3.28 -19.11 -2.27
CA SER A 58 -3.67 -18.11 -1.27
C SER A 58 -4.60 -18.68 -0.22
N TYR A 59 -4.24 -18.49 1.05
CA TYR A 59 -5.11 -18.87 2.17
C TYR A 59 -6.39 -18.02 2.24
N LEU A 60 -6.32 -16.77 1.75
CA LEU A 60 -7.43 -15.80 1.78
C LEU A 60 -8.08 -15.65 0.40
N ALA A 61 -8.06 -16.70 -0.42
CA ALA A 61 -8.56 -16.67 -1.80
C ALA A 61 -9.98 -16.15 -1.92
N GLU A 62 -10.90 -16.63 -1.07
CA GLU A 62 -12.30 -16.19 -1.07
C GLU A 62 -12.42 -14.70 -0.74
N GLU A 63 -11.69 -14.22 0.27
CA GLU A 63 -11.72 -12.81 0.67
C GLU A 63 -11.18 -11.90 -0.44
N ALA A 64 -10.11 -12.33 -1.11
CA ALA A 64 -9.47 -11.58 -2.19
C ALA A 64 -10.39 -11.34 -3.39
N THR A 65 -11.39 -12.21 -3.62
CA THR A 65 -12.36 -12.03 -4.72
C THR A 65 -13.23 -10.77 -4.59
N ASN A 66 -13.27 -10.16 -3.41
CA ASN A 66 -13.99 -8.91 -3.16
C ASN A 66 -13.25 -7.66 -3.65
N TYR A 67 -12.01 -7.81 -4.13
CA TYR A 67 -11.15 -6.70 -4.54
C TYR A 67 -10.81 -6.77 -6.04
N PRO A 68 -10.51 -5.65 -6.70
CA PRO A 68 -9.95 -5.66 -8.04
C PRO A 68 -8.63 -6.45 -8.07
N LEU A 69 -8.49 -7.30 -9.08
CA LEU A 69 -7.29 -8.12 -9.27
C LEU A 69 -6.44 -7.54 -10.40
N ASN A 70 -5.13 -7.57 -10.22
CA ASN A 70 -4.16 -7.12 -11.22
C ASN A 70 -3.20 -8.24 -11.66
N TYR A 71 -2.67 -8.11 -12.88
CA TYR A 71 -1.60 -8.95 -13.42
C TYR A 71 -0.24 -8.25 -13.39
N GLY A 72 -0.22 -6.98 -12.97
CA GLY A 72 0.98 -6.25 -12.60
C GLY A 72 1.66 -5.51 -13.74
N SER A 73 0.97 -5.26 -14.87
CA SER A 73 1.50 -4.38 -15.91
C SER A 73 1.47 -2.91 -15.47
N ALA A 74 2.44 -2.13 -15.92
CA ALA A 74 2.54 -0.72 -15.55
C ALA A 74 1.29 0.07 -15.96
N GLU A 75 0.71 -0.23 -17.11
CA GLU A 75 -0.48 0.43 -17.65
C GLU A 75 -1.73 0.15 -16.81
N GLU A 76 -1.87 -1.09 -16.33
CA GLU A 76 -2.95 -1.46 -15.42
C GLU A 76 -2.80 -0.73 -14.08
N ILE A 77 -1.59 -0.71 -13.52
CA ILE A 77 -1.34 -0.10 -12.21
C ILE A 77 -1.47 1.43 -12.27
N LEU A 78 -1.00 2.09 -13.34
CA LEU A 78 -1.14 3.53 -13.51
C LEU A 78 -2.60 3.98 -13.59
N GLN A 79 -3.48 3.17 -14.19
CA GLN A 79 -4.92 3.48 -14.26
C GLN A 79 -5.61 3.44 -12.89
N LEU A 80 -5.03 2.72 -11.91
CA LEU A 80 -5.59 2.63 -10.57
C LEU A 80 -5.29 3.86 -9.70
N ASP A 81 -4.46 4.80 -10.16
CA ASP A 81 -4.04 5.98 -9.40
C ASP A 81 -3.59 5.64 -7.96
N PRO A 82 -2.59 4.76 -7.78
CA PRO A 82 -2.16 4.32 -6.45
C PRO A 82 -1.34 5.40 -5.74
N ASP A 83 -1.50 5.48 -4.43
CA ASP A 83 -0.64 6.29 -3.55
C ASP A 83 0.43 5.46 -2.82
N LEU A 84 0.34 4.13 -2.89
CA LEU A 84 1.36 3.18 -2.45
C LEU A 84 1.30 1.91 -3.29
N ILE A 85 2.46 1.45 -3.77
CA ILE A 85 2.60 0.14 -4.43
C ILE A 85 3.47 -0.77 -3.56
N LEU A 86 2.92 -1.92 -3.17
CA LEU A 86 3.68 -2.99 -2.51
C LEU A 86 4.24 -3.94 -3.56
N ALA A 87 5.55 -3.92 -3.71
CA ALA A 87 6.31 -4.82 -4.59
C ALA A 87 7.36 -5.61 -3.78
N GLY A 88 8.04 -6.55 -4.43
CA GLY A 88 9.04 -7.41 -3.80
C GLY A 88 9.93 -8.07 -4.83
N SER A 89 11.00 -8.72 -4.39
CA SER A 89 11.98 -9.35 -5.30
C SER A 89 11.40 -10.46 -6.20
N PHE A 90 10.22 -10.99 -5.85
CA PHE A 90 9.53 -12.05 -6.56
C PHE A 90 8.09 -11.65 -6.96
N THR A 91 7.86 -10.40 -7.35
CA THR A 91 6.56 -9.94 -7.87
C THR A 91 6.41 -10.17 -9.37
N ALA A 92 5.23 -9.83 -9.91
CA ALA A 92 5.05 -9.64 -11.35
C ALA A 92 6.23 -8.83 -11.93
N ARG A 93 6.65 -9.16 -13.17
CA ARG A 93 7.77 -8.50 -13.86
C ARG A 93 7.69 -6.99 -13.62
N PRO A 94 8.81 -6.32 -13.30
CA PRO A 94 8.77 -4.95 -12.84
C PRO A 94 7.94 -4.11 -13.79
N ALA A 95 7.03 -3.31 -13.24
CA ALA A 95 6.31 -2.26 -13.92
C ALA A 95 7.32 -1.16 -14.33
N VAL A 96 8.17 -1.49 -15.31
CA VAL A 96 9.11 -0.64 -16.02
C VAL A 96 8.80 -0.64 -17.50
#